data_AF-A0A2Y9BCL3-F1
#
_entry.id   AF-A0A2Y9BCL3-F1
#
_cell.length_a   1.000
_cell.length_b   1.000
_cell.length_c   1.000
_cell.angle_alpha   90.00
_cell.angle_beta   90.00
_cell.angle_gamma   90.00
#
_symmetry.space_group_name_H-M   'P 1'
#
loop_
_entity.id
_entity.type
_entity.pdbx_description
1 polymer ?
#
loop_
_entity_poly.entity_id
_entity_poly.type
_entity_poly.pdbx_seq_one_letter_code
_entity_poly.pdbx_strand_id
1 'polypeptide(L)' 'MPLTESQKQARYNYAKKSLKRIPLDVQKEKYEEIAAAASKTGESVNGFIKKAIDERIERNSE' A
#
# COMPACT_ATOMS: atom_id res chain seq x y z
N MET A 1 -16.79 -19.45 5.17
CA MET A 1 -16.20 -20.26 4.08
C MET A 1 -14.69 -20.06 4.08
N PRO A 2 -13.88 -21.09 4.37
CA PRO A 2 -12.43 -20.98 4.25
C PRO A 2 -12.04 -20.88 2.77
N LEU A 3 -11.13 -19.94 2.44
CA LEU A 3 -10.57 -19.83 1.08
C LEU A 3 -9.89 -21.15 0.72
N THR A 4 -10.27 -21.76 -0.40
CA THR A 4 -9.60 -22.95 -0.92
C THR A 4 -8.15 -22.62 -1.28
N GLU A 5 -7.25 -23.60 -1.17
CA GLU A 5 -5.82 -23.43 -1.49
C GLU A 5 -5.61 -22.88 -2.92
N SER A 6 -6.47 -23.28 -3.86
CA SER A 6 -6.49 -22.77 -5.24
C SER A 6 -6.79 -21.27 -5.31
N GLN A 7 -7.70 -20.74 -4.47
CA GLN A 7 -8.00 -19.31 -4.41
C GLN A 7 -6.82 -18.52 -3.83
N LYS A 8 -6.08 -19.09 -2.87
CA LYS A 8 -4.85 -18.49 -2.33
C LYS A 8 -3.77 -18.41 -3.40
N GLN A 9 -3.52 -19.51 -4.14
CA GLN A 9 -2.53 -19.54 -5.23
C GLN A 9 -2.88 -18.57 -6.36
N ALA A 10 -4.15 -18.46 -6.75
CA ALA A 10 -4.59 -17.49 -7.75
C ALA A 10 -4.28 -16.04 -7.33
N ARG A 11 -4.54 -15.68 -6.06
CA ARG A 11 -4.20 -14.36 -5.51
C ARG A 11 -2.69 -14.11 -5.52
N TYR A 12 -1.89 -15.11 -5.16
CA TYR A 12 -0.43 -15.02 -5.23
C TYR A 12 0.09 -14.81 -6.65
N ASN A 13 -0.44 -15.56 -7.63
CA ASN A 13 -0.04 -15.46 -9.03
C ASN A 13 -0.41 -14.09 -9.63
N TYR A 14 -1.61 -13.58 -9.32
CA TYR A 14 -2.02 -12.23 -9.71
C TYR A 14 -1.11 -11.17 -9.09
N ALA A 15 -0.83 -11.27 -7.78
CA ALA A 15 0.07 -10.35 -7.11
C ALA A 15 1.47 -10.34 -7.75
N LYS A 16 2.00 -11.50 -8.12
CA LYS A 16 3.33 -11.62 -8.77
C LYS A 16 3.35 -11.05 -10.19
N LYS A 17 2.27 -11.21 -10.96
CA LYS A 17 2.21 -10.79 -12.37
C LYS A 17 1.86 -9.31 -12.52
N SER A 18 1.00 -8.79 -11.64
CA SER A 18 0.37 -7.48 -11.83
C SER A 18 0.87 -6.41 -10.85
N LEU A 19 1.59 -6.79 -9.78
CA LEU A 19 2.07 -5.83 -8.78
C LEU A 19 3.60 -5.72 -8.83
N LYS A 20 4.10 -4.50 -9.04
CA LYS A 20 5.50 -4.16 -8.77
C LYS A 20 5.61 -3.72 -7.31
N ARG A 21 6.53 -4.32 -6.55
CA ARG A 21 6.85 -3.87 -5.19
C ARG A 21 7.81 -2.68 -5.27
N ILE A 22 7.50 -1.62 -4.55
CA ILE A 22 8.40 -0.49 -4.35
C ILE A 22 8.98 -0.66 -2.94
N PRO A 23 10.25 -1.08 -2.81
CA PRO A 23 10.93 -1.05 -1.51
C PRO A 23 11.12 0.42 -1.11
N LEU A 24 10.64 0.78 0.08
CA LEU A 24 10.80 2.12 0.64
C LEU A 24 11.45 2.00 2.01
N ASP A 25 12.70 2.45 2.10
CA ASP A 25 13.40 2.55 3.37
C ASP A 25 13.10 3.91 3.99
N VAL A 26 12.46 3.90 5.14
CA VAL A 26 12.16 5.10 5.94
C VAL A 26 12.81 5.00 7.31
N GLN A 27 13.16 6.15 7.87
CA GLN A 27 13.55 6.22 9.28
C GLN A 27 12.36 5.81 10.17
N LYS A 28 12.65 5.19 11.31
CA LYS A 28 11.61 4.72 12.25
C LYS A 28 10.66 5.85 12.68
N GLU A 29 11.21 7.03 12.95
CA GLU A 29 10.44 8.21 13.34
C GLU A 29 9.42 8.60 12.25
N LYS A 30 9.86 8.67 11.00
CA LYS A 30 8.96 8.91 9.86
C LYS A 30 7.91 7.82 9.68
N TYR A 31 8.28 6.56 9.92
CA TYR A 31 7.31 5.47 9.87
C TYR A 31 6.21 5.66 10.93
N GLU A 32 6.58 6.02 12.15
CA GLU A 32 5.62 6.29 13.23
C GLU A 32 4.72 7.49 12.91
N GLU A 33 5.27 8.56 12.34
CA GLU A 33 4.49 9.70 11.86
C GLU A 33 3.47 9.28 10.79
N ILE A 34 3.90 8.50 9.80
CA ILE A 34 3.02 7.99 8.73
C ILE A 34 1.97 7.04 9.32
N ALA A 35 2.34 6.17 10.26
CA ALA A 35 1.43 5.25 10.93
C ALA A 35 0.38 5.98 11.77
N ALA A 36 0.77 7.05 12.47
CA ALA A 36 -0.14 7.90 13.21
C ALA A 36 -1.10 8.65 12.27
N ALA A 37 -0.59 9.19 11.16
CA ALA A 37 -1.42 9.85 10.15
C ALA A 37 -2.42 8.88 9.50
N ALA A 38 -1.96 7.69 9.10
CA ALA A 38 -2.81 6.64 8.55
C ALA A 38 -3.85 6.15 9.57
N SER A 39 -3.48 6.04 10.85
CA SER A 39 -4.40 5.66 11.92
C SER A 39 -5.49 6.71 12.14
N LYS A 40 -5.18 8.01 11.98
CA LYS A 40 -6.17 9.09 12.04
C LYS A 40 -7.17 9.04 10.88
N THR A 41 -6.74 8.63 9.70
CA THR A 41 -7.63 8.46 8.53
C THR A 41 -8.34 7.10 8.50
N GLY A 42 -7.99 6.18 9.41
CA GLY A 42 -8.54 4.82 9.45
C GLY A 42 -7.98 3.90 8.34
N GLU A 43 -6.79 4.23 7.82
CA GLU A 43 -6.17 3.53 6.69
C GLU A 43 -4.91 2.79 7.11
N SER A 44 -4.50 1.81 6.30
CA SER A 44 -3.18 1.20 6.45
C SER A 44 -2.08 2.16 5.99
N VAL A 45 -0.88 2.07 6.57
CA VAL A 45 0.31 2.82 6.14
C VAL A 45 0.53 2.73 4.62
N ASN A 46 0.38 1.54 4.05
CA ASN A 46 0.52 1.33 2.61
C ASN A 46 -0.59 2.05 1.80
N GLY A 47 -1.83 2.01 2.28
CA GLY A 47 -2.95 2.73 1.65
C GLY A 47 -2.74 4.24 1.68
N PHE A 48 -2.29 4.77 2.82
CA PHE A 48 -1.98 6.17 2.99
C PHE A 48 -0.86 6.64 2.05
N ILE A 49 0.23 5.87 1.94
CA ILE A 49 1.34 6.17 1.02
C ILE A 49 0.86 6.17 -0.44
N LYS A 50 0.02 5.20 -0.83
CA LYS A 50 -0.53 5.14 -2.20
C LYS A 50 -1.36 6.37 -2.53
N LYS A 51 -2.29 6.74 -1.64
CA LYS A 51 -3.10 7.95 -1.82
C LYS A 51 -2.25 9.21 -1.93
N ALA A 52 -1.25 9.37 -1.07
CA ALA A 52 -0.35 10.52 -1.13
C ALA A 52 0.43 10.59 -2.46
N ILE A 53 0.80 9.44 -3.04
CA ILE A 53 1.41 9.36 -4.37
C ILE A 53 0.39 9.74 -5.45
N ASP A 54 -0.81 9.18 -5.42
CA ASP A 54 -1.87 9.44 -6.40
C ASP A 54 -2.24 10.94 -6.42
N GLU A 55 -2.49 11.54 -5.25
CA GLU A 55 -2.77 12.99 -5.11
C GLU A 55 -1.61 13.85 -5.63
N ARG A 56 -0.35 13.39 -5.47
CA ARG A 56 0.81 14.13 -5.98
C ARG A 56 0.94 14.01 -7.49
N ILE A 57 0.60 12.86 -8.07
CA ILE A 57 0.57 12.67 -9.52
C ILE A 57 -0.51 13.57 -10.13
N GLU A 58 -1.72 13.55 -9.57
CA GLU A 58 -2.84 14.39 -10.03
C GLU A 58 -2.48 15.88 -10.01
N ARG A 59 -1.96 16.39 -8.88
CA ARG A 59 -1.52 17.80 -8.76
C ARG A 59 -0.42 18.21 -9.75
N ASN A 60 0.46 17.30 -10.14
CA ASN A 60 1.55 17.60 -11.08
C ASN A 60 1.14 17.40 -12.54
N SER A 61 -0.05 16.88 -12.79
CA SER A 61 -0.61 16.69 -14.14
C SER A 61 -1.47 17.86 -14.62
N GLU A 62 -1.75 18.82 -13.74
CA GLU A 62 -2.26 20.17 -14.06
C GLU A 62 -1.10 21.14 -14.37
#